data_AF-A0A831VR82-F1
#
_entry.id   AF-A0A831VR82-F1
#
_cell.length_a   1.000
_cell.length_b   1.000
_cell.length_c   1.000
_cell.angle_alpha   90.00
_cell.angle_beta   90.00
_cell.angle_gamma   90.00
#
_symmetry.space_group_name_H-M   'P 1'
#
loop_
_entity.id
_entity.type
_entity.pdbx_description
1 polymer ?
#
loop_
_entity_poly.entity_id
_entity_poly.type
_entity_poly.pdbx_seq_one_letter_code
_entity_poly.pdbx_strand_id
1 'polypeptide(L)'
;MRCYICDKSDWHLRKDLNEKSVVGICKNCGFIAHQKEESEEAKLNEFYRKEYRNAPTSNNIKTTNRKQNYIKTFLTEYLKDRHGLVIGDVGAATGYLVAWFRRMSDAKGVPYGHRATGCELTTTYRRYSEHILKIPLTETLEKKHKYDLICFYHVLEHMMASDKKLIEHIALLKDDGHLFISVPEWLRVIEDIAQEGELTVASYFHKNHICCFTRTSFHNLLKKAGLYIVKEDYEQYGQTYLLTRQKDGFPVEPIIKEKWEDVNAKIDSVVRAITHYKAKHYELATNEWRLFPEAWTRYIFDNHKKDPDRQEHDFKICNEFMGENLAFITSQAVWHYQFQRYKESYALFEKVCQLRPVEDFLIYMAWCKERMGEFDQAIHLMDIAVIINPQKWREVEDWKGNIGSKMPTWDERAKENLKEQLYQKGVQAGNKINLIDPHMDEPGKKEGVKADGKTKDTGSGAGSNK
;
A
#
# COMPACT_ATOMS: atom_id res chain seq x y z
N MET A 1 14.11 15.27 -30.88
CA MET A 1 14.53 14.81 -29.53
C MET A 1 15.72 13.82 -29.50
N ARG A 2 16.72 14.05 -28.63
CA ARG A 2 17.81 13.09 -28.29
C ARG A 2 17.33 12.03 -27.28
N CYS A 3 17.73 10.77 -27.43
CA CYS A 3 17.48 9.72 -26.43
C CYS A 3 18.31 9.94 -25.16
N TYR A 4 17.65 10.03 -24.02
CA TYR A 4 18.30 10.29 -22.72
C TYR A 4 19.16 9.10 -22.24
N ILE A 5 18.93 7.90 -22.78
CA ILE A 5 19.67 6.69 -22.41
C ILE A 5 20.92 6.47 -23.27
N CYS A 6 20.83 6.59 -24.60
CA CYS A 6 21.90 6.21 -25.52
C CYS A 6 22.39 7.31 -26.46
N ASP A 7 21.89 8.54 -26.30
CA ASP A 7 22.26 9.74 -27.06
C ASP A 7 21.94 9.72 -28.56
N LYS A 8 21.39 8.62 -29.10
CA LYS A 8 20.90 8.54 -30.48
C LYS A 8 19.57 9.29 -30.65
N SER A 9 19.22 9.59 -31.89
CA SER A 9 18.03 10.36 -32.27
C SER A 9 17.10 9.63 -33.25
N ASP A 10 17.31 8.33 -33.47
CA ASP A 10 16.41 7.50 -34.30
C ASP A 10 15.30 6.87 -33.45
N TRP A 11 14.06 7.11 -33.84
CA TRP A 11 12.86 6.76 -33.09
C TRP A 11 11.82 6.09 -33.99
N HIS A 12 11.14 5.09 -33.45
CA HIS A 12 9.86 4.62 -33.96
C HIS A 12 8.74 5.41 -33.27
N LEU A 13 7.87 6.07 -34.04
CA LEU A 13 6.87 7.01 -33.52
C LEU A 13 5.47 6.40 -33.49
N ARG A 14 4.77 6.57 -32.36
CA ARG A 14 3.41 6.09 -32.08
C ARG A 14 2.51 7.26 -31.72
N LYS A 15 1.59 7.60 -32.64
CA LYS A 15 0.62 8.70 -32.47
C LYS A 15 -0.73 8.23 -31.92
N ASP A 16 -0.93 6.91 -31.89
CA ASP A 16 -2.16 6.23 -31.47
C ASP A 16 -2.26 6.04 -29.95
N LEU A 17 -1.16 6.21 -29.21
CA LEU A 17 -1.13 5.96 -27.76
C LEU A 17 -1.67 7.11 -26.92
N ASN A 18 -1.62 8.35 -27.43
CA ASN A 18 -2.14 9.52 -26.73
C ASN A 18 -2.52 10.62 -27.74
N GLU A 19 -3.73 11.17 -27.62
CA GLU A 19 -4.23 12.18 -28.57
C GLU A 19 -3.49 13.52 -28.51
N LYS A 20 -2.81 13.83 -27.38
CA LYS A 20 -2.17 15.14 -27.11
C LYS A 20 -0.64 15.10 -27.23
N SER A 21 -0.06 13.95 -27.58
CA SER A 21 1.40 13.79 -27.63
C SER A 21 1.81 12.58 -28.46
N VAL A 22 3.03 12.62 -29.01
CA VAL A 22 3.59 11.48 -29.76
C VAL A 22 4.52 10.70 -28.83
N VAL A 23 4.30 9.40 -28.69
CA VAL A 23 5.23 8.51 -27.97
C VAL A 23 6.26 7.99 -28.96
N GLY A 24 7.53 7.96 -28.59
CA GLY A 24 8.58 7.37 -29.40
C GLY A 24 9.32 6.26 -28.66
N ILE A 25 9.75 5.26 -29.42
CA ILE A 25 10.60 4.15 -28.96
C ILE A 25 11.96 4.30 -29.64
N CYS A 26 13.04 4.42 -28.87
CA CYS A 26 14.37 4.63 -29.44
C CYS A 26 14.83 3.36 -30.17
N LYS A 27 15.15 3.45 -31.46
CA LYS A 27 15.54 2.28 -32.26
C LYS A 27 16.86 1.64 -31.85
N ASN A 28 17.70 2.35 -31.09
CA ASN A 28 19.00 1.86 -30.67
C ASN A 28 19.01 1.20 -29.27
N CYS A 29 18.05 1.52 -28.38
CA CYS A 29 18.07 0.99 -27.01
C CYS A 29 16.70 0.63 -26.44
N GLY A 30 15.61 0.89 -27.16
CA GLY A 30 14.24 0.57 -26.72
C GLY A 30 13.62 1.54 -25.71
N PHE A 31 14.34 2.59 -25.28
CA PHE A 31 13.77 3.60 -24.37
C PHE A 31 12.51 4.26 -24.94
N ILE A 32 11.48 4.39 -24.10
CA ILE A 32 10.17 4.94 -24.44
C ILE A 32 10.04 6.34 -23.85
N ALA A 33 9.66 7.32 -24.66
CA ALA A 33 9.40 8.68 -24.18
C ALA A 33 8.41 9.44 -25.06
N HIS A 34 7.64 10.33 -24.44
CA HIS A 34 6.89 11.34 -25.17
C HIS A 34 7.86 12.30 -25.84
N GLN A 35 7.69 12.50 -27.15
CA GLN A 35 8.53 13.38 -27.95
C GLN A 35 8.27 14.84 -27.55
N LYS A 36 9.31 15.48 -27.02
CA LYS A 36 9.33 16.90 -26.67
C LYS A 36 10.63 17.51 -27.15
N GLU A 37 10.53 18.71 -27.73
CA GLU A 37 11.70 19.48 -28.13
C GLU A 37 12.22 20.31 -26.95
N GLU A 38 13.53 20.48 -26.84
CA GLU A 38 14.18 21.13 -25.68
C GLU A 38 13.66 22.56 -25.44
N SER A 39 13.25 23.26 -26.50
CA SER A 39 12.63 24.59 -26.44
C SER A 39 11.29 24.62 -25.67
N GLU A 40 10.64 23.47 -25.46
CA GLU A 40 9.38 23.36 -24.73
C GLU A 40 9.55 23.34 -23.21
N GLU A 41 10.76 23.20 -22.67
CA GLU A 41 10.99 23.05 -21.22
C GLU A 41 10.46 24.25 -20.42
N ALA A 42 10.65 25.47 -20.91
CA ALA A 42 10.14 26.67 -20.24
C ALA A 42 8.60 26.68 -20.16
N LYS A 43 7.93 26.28 -21.24
CA LYS A 43 6.47 26.16 -21.29
C LYS A 43 5.96 25.04 -20.40
N LEU A 44 6.68 23.93 -20.35
CA LEU A 44 6.37 22.80 -19.47
C LEU A 44 6.48 23.21 -17.99
N ASN A 45 7.55 23.92 -17.61
CA ASN A 45 7.71 24.43 -16.26
C ASN A 45 6.58 25.39 -15.88
N GLU A 46 6.15 26.24 -16.81
CA GLU A 46 5.02 27.14 -16.58
C GLU A 46 3.70 26.40 -16.37
N PHE A 47 3.45 25.36 -17.16
CA PHE A 47 2.34 24.43 -16.94
C PHE A 47 2.40 23.82 -15.53
N TYR A 48 3.57 23.33 -15.09
CA TYR A 48 3.74 22.81 -13.73
C TYR A 48 3.48 23.85 -12.63
N ARG A 49 3.87 25.11 -12.84
CA ARG A 49 3.66 26.19 -11.87
C ARG A 49 2.18 26.52 -11.64
N LYS A 50 1.36 26.46 -12.69
CA LYS A 50 0.02 27.07 -12.72
C LYS A 50 -1.13 26.10 -12.98
N GLU A 51 -0.93 25.10 -13.83
CA GLU A 51 -2.03 24.33 -14.45
C GLU A 51 -1.98 22.83 -14.13
N TYR A 52 -0.82 22.30 -13.74
CA TYR A 52 -0.66 20.86 -13.53
C TYR A 52 -1.55 20.29 -12.43
N ARG A 53 -1.66 21.00 -11.29
CA ARG A 53 -2.48 20.58 -10.14
C ARG A 53 -3.22 21.76 -9.54
N ASN A 54 -4.47 21.50 -9.16
CA ASN A 54 -5.27 22.40 -8.33
C ASN A 54 -4.68 22.51 -6.91
N ALA A 55 -5.20 23.43 -6.09
CA ALA A 55 -4.77 23.55 -4.70
C ALA A 55 -4.90 22.21 -3.94
N PRO A 56 -4.00 21.90 -2.99
CA PRO A 56 -4.08 20.67 -2.21
C PRO A 56 -5.43 20.51 -1.50
N THR A 57 -5.98 19.30 -1.57
CA THR A 57 -7.25 18.88 -0.94
C THR A 57 -7.01 17.76 0.07
N SER A 58 -8.05 17.31 0.76
CA SER A 58 -7.99 16.14 1.64
C SER A 58 -7.54 14.86 0.94
N ASN A 59 -7.87 14.69 -0.35
CA ASN A 59 -7.37 13.57 -1.16
C ASN A 59 -5.84 13.61 -1.31
N ASN A 60 -5.26 14.80 -1.43
CA ASN A 60 -3.81 14.95 -1.49
C ASN A 60 -3.17 14.58 -0.15
N ILE A 61 -3.82 14.87 0.98
CA ILE A 61 -3.34 14.46 2.32
C ILE A 61 -3.40 12.92 2.46
N LYS A 62 -4.53 12.29 2.10
CA LYS A 62 -4.69 10.83 2.12
C LYS A 62 -3.61 10.13 1.29
N THR A 63 -3.41 10.57 0.05
CA THR A 63 -2.40 9.99 -0.85
C THR A 63 -0.97 10.27 -0.37
N THR A 64 -0.72 11.42 0.26
CA THR A 64 0.57 11.76 0.86
C THR A 64 0.93 10.83 2.02
N ASN A 65 0.01 10.63 2.97
CA ASN A 65 0.23 9.73 4.11
C ASN A 65 0.58 8.32 3.63
N ARG A 66 -0.16 7.82 2.64
CA ARG A 66 0.08 6.51 2.02
C ARG A 66 1.49 6.42 1.40
N LYS A 67 1.84 7.39 0.54
CA LYS A 67 3.14 7.43 -0.15
C LYS A 67 4.30 7.56 0.84
N GLN A 68 4.13 8.35 1.89
CA GLN A 68 5.14 8.54 2.92
C GLN A 68 5.44 7.25 3.70
N ASN A 69 4.45 6.37 3.90
CA ASN A 69 4.68 5.08 4.55
C ASN A 69 5.52 4.11 3.69
N TYR A 70 5.39 4.15 2.36
CA TYR A 70 6.30 3.41 1.47
C TYR A 70 7.74 3.91 1.60
N ILE A 71 7.91 5.24 1.54
CA ILE A 71 9.23 5.86 1.67
C ILE A 71 9.87 5.51 3.02
N LYS A 72 9.10 5.60 4.11
CA LYS A 72 9.53 5.18 5.46
C LYS A 72 10.00 3.73 5.46
N THR A 73 9.16 2.81 4.98
CA THR A 73 9.45 1.37 4.97
C THR A 73 10.72 1.09 4.18
N PHE A 74 10.83 1.64 2.97
CA PHE A 74 12.00 1.48 2.12
C PHE A 74 13.28 2.02 2.76
N LEU A 75 13.22 3.20 3.39
CA LEU A 75 14.37 3.88 4.00
C LEU A 75 14.65 3.48 5.45
N THR A 76 13.86 2.59 6.06
CA THR A 76 13.96 2.28 7.50
C THR A 76 15.38 1.87 7.89
N GLU A 77 15.96 0.89 7.19
CA GLU A 77 17.33 0.43 7.47
C GLU A 77 18.40 1.48 7.15
N TYR A 78 18.16 2.33 6.14
CA TYR A 78 19.11 3.41 5.81
C TYR A 78 19.15 4.48 6.90
N LEU A 79 17.98 4.84 7.44
CA LEU A 79 17.84 5.92 8.43
C LEU A 79 18.12 5.44 9.86
N LYS A 80 18.20 4.12 10.08
CA LYS A 80 18.52 3.53 11.36
C LYS A 80 19.84 4.10 11.88
N ASP A 81 19.81 4.62 13.10
CA ASP A 81 20.95 5.24 13.82
C ASP A 81 21.62 6.44 13.12
N ARG A 82 21.02 6.98 12.05
CA ARG A 82 21.54 8.18 11.35
C ARG A 82 20.84 9.44 11.85
N HIS A 83 21.61 10.38 12.39
CA HIS A 83 21.11 11.65 12.90
C HIS A 83 21.71 12.83 12.10
N GLY A 84 21.12 14.02 12.18
CA GLY A 84 21.72 15.26 11.66
C GLY A 84 21.85 15.38 10.13
N LEU A 85 21.31 14.43 9.36
CA LEU A 85 21.36 14.40 7.90
C LEU A 85 20.84 15.70 7.24
N VAL A 86 21.48 16.10 6.14
CA VAL A 86 21.05 17.15 5.23
C VAL A 86 20.32 16.53 4.05
N ILE A 87 19.04 16.84 3.90
CA ILE A 87 18.15 16.11 2.99
C ILE A 87 17.50 17.09 2.00
N GLY A 88 17.47 16.72 0.72
CA GLY A 88 16.83 17.47 -0.35
C GLY A 88 15.71 16.64 -0.98
N ASP A 89 14.51 17.19 -1.09
CA ASP A 89 13.37 16.55 -1.75
C ASP A 89 13.04 17.26 -3.07
N VAL A 90 13.18 16.56 -4.20
CA VAL A 90 12.96 17.11 -5.54
C VAL A 90 11.53 16.80 -5.98
N GLY A 91 10.73 17.83 -6.26
CA GLY A 91 9.29 17.70 -6.47
C GLY A 91 8.56 17.40 -5.17
N ALA A 92 8.88 18.18 -4.12
CA ALA A 92 8.44 17.98 -2.74
C ALA A 92 6.93 18.11 -2.52
N ALA A 93 6.17 18.49 -3.56
CA ALA A 93 4.74 18.69 -3.50
C ALA A 93 4.35 19.55 -2.29
N THR A 94 3.55 19.00 -1.38
CA THR A 94 3.01 19.70 -0.22
C THR A 94 4.05 19.92 0.87
N GLY A 95 5.26 19.35 0.75
CA GLY A 95 6.36 19.46 1.72
C GLY A 95 6.31 18.43 2.86
N TYR A 96 5.41 17.45 2.82
CA TYR A 96 5.24 16.48 3.91
C TYR A 96 6.46 15.58 4.12
N LEU A 97 7.16 15.17 3.06
CA LEU A 97 8.37 14.36 3.23
C LEU A 97 9.48 15.18 3.92
N VAL A 98 9.63 16.45 3.54
CA VAL A 98 10.52 17.40 4.24
C VAL A 98 10.11 17.57 5.70
N ALA A 99 8.80 17.75 5.96
CA ALA A 99 8.26 17.88 7.32
C ALA A 99 8.55 16.65 8.18
N TRP A 100 8.40 15.46 7.59
CA TRP A 100 8.66 14.20 8.25
C TRP A 100 10.10 14.08 8.69
N PHE A 101 11.06 14.28 7.78
CA PHE A 101 12.48 14.22 8.12
C PHE A 101 12.83 15.19 9.26
N ARG A 102 12.35 16.45 9.20
CA ARG A 102 12.58 17.45 10.27
C ARG A 102 12.00 17.04 11.63
N ARG A 103 10.94 16.23 11.65
CA ARG A 103 10.23 15.80 12.86
C ARG A 103 10.61 14.40 13.34
N MET A 104 11.52 13.70 12.65
CA MET A 104 11.98 12.39 13.09
C MET A 104 12.62 12.48 14.48
N SER A 105 12.31 11.50 15.31
CA SER A 105 12.82 11.35 16.66
C SER A 105 13.02 9.87 17.00
N ASP A 106 13.83 9.59 18.02
CA ASP A 106 13.96 8.24 18.56
C ASP A 106 12.68 7.78 19.29
N ALA A 107 12.70 6.55 19.80
CA ALA A 107 11.60 5.96 20.58
C ALA A 107 11.30 6.71 21.89
N LYS A 108 12.20 7.59 22.35
CA LYS A 108 12.05 8.44 23.55
C LYS A 108 11.61 9.86 23.20
N GLY A 109 11.37 10.16 21.92
CA GLY A 109 10.97 11.48 21.44
C GLY A 109 12.13 12.47 21.30
N VAL A 110 13.39 12.02 21.36
CA VAL A 110 14.56 12.88 21.14
C VAL A 110 14.70 13.14 19.63
N PRO A 111 14.67 14.40 19.16
CA PRO A 111 14.77 14.71 17.74
C PRO A 111 16.09 14.24 17.13
N TYR A 112 16.03 13.62 15.95
CA TYR A 112 17.23 13.23 15.19
C TYR A 112 17.98 14.44 14.61
N GLY A 113 17.37 15.61 14.58
CA GLY A 113 18.02 16.86 14.16
C GLY A 113 18.30 16.95 12.66
N HIS A 114 17.56 16.22 11.82
CA HIS A 114 17.72 16.32 10.35
C HIS A 114 17.39 17.72 9.84
N ARG A 115 18.21 18.19 8.89
CA ARG A 115 18.00 19.43 8.14
C ARG A 115 17.50 19.09 6.75
N ALA A 116 16.18 19.04 6.59
CA ALA A 116 15.56 18.78 5.28
C ALA A 116 15.08 20.07 4.60
N THR A 117 15.17 20.13 3.28
CA THR A 117 14.54 21.13 2.41
C THR A 117 14.04 20.44 1.14
N GLY A 118 13.36 21.17 0.27
CA GLY A 118 12.91 20.63 -1.01
C GLY A 118 12.58 21.69 -2.03
N CYS A 119 12.32 21.24 -3.25
CA CYS A 119 11.87 22.10 -4.33
C CYS A 119 10.58 21.60 -4.98
N GLU A 120 9.70 22.52 -5.38
CA GLU A 120 8.42 22.27 -6.02
C GLU A 120 8.10 23.41 -7.00
N LEU A 121 7.69 23.07 -8.22
CA LEU A 121 7.33 24.08 -9.21
C LEU A 121 5.92 24.63 -8.95
N THR A 122 4.96 23.74 -8.63
CA THR A 122 3.55 24.09 -8.45
C THR A 122 3.37 25.11 -7.32
N THR A 123 2.91 26.31 -7.69
CA THR A 123 2.86 27.47 -6.81
C THR A 123 1.92 27.27 -5.61
N THR A 124 0.76 26.64 -5.85
CA THR A 124 -0.23 26.36 -4.79
C THR A 124 0.31 25.38 -3.75
N TYR A 125 1.13 24.41 -4.16
CA TYR A 125 1.76 23.43 -3.28
C TYR A 125 2.90 24.06 -2.45
N ARG A 126 3.73 24.92 -3.06
CA ARG A 126 4.71 25.73 -2.30
C ARG A 126 4.05 26.62 -1.25
N ARG A 127 2.99 27.35 -1.62
CA ARG A 127 2.21 28.18 -0.68
C ARG A 127 1.63 27.36 0.46
N TYR A 128 1.11 26.16 0.16
CA TYR A 128 0.64 25.24 1.19
C TYR A 128 1.76 24.85 2.14
N SER A 129 2.91 24.39 1.62
CA SER A 129 4.07 24.01 2.44
C SER A 129 4.54 25.17 3.33
N GLU A 130 4.65 26.38 2.78
CA GLU A 130 5.13 27.55 3.52
C GLU A 130 4.14 28.01 4.59
N HIS A 131 2.86 28.15 4.25
CA HIS A 131 1.89 28.74 5.17
C HIS A 131 1.25 27.72 6.13
N ILE A 132 1.11 26.45 5.72
CA ILE A 132 0.50 25.39 6.54
C ILE A 132 1.57 24.59 7.28
N LEU A 133 2.60 24.08 6.58
CA LEU A 133 3.64 23.26 7.22
C LEU A 133 4.79 24.09 7.81
N LYS A 134 4.86 25.40 7.52
CA LYS A 134 5.97 26.28 7.90
C LYS A 134 7.30 25.84 7.31
N ILE A 135 7.25 25.31 6.08
CA ILE A 135 8.41 24.82 5.34
C ILE A 135 8.49 25.56 4.01
N PRO A 136 9.43 26.51 3.86
CA PRO A 136 9.64 27.16 2.58
C PRO A 136 10.25 26.16 1.59
N LEU A 137 9.65 26.08 0.41
CA LEU A 137 10.14 25.28 -0.72
C LEU A 137 10.52 26.22 -1.86
N THR A 138 11.61 25.91 -2.55
CA THR A 138 12.14 26.66 -3.70
C THR A 138 11.73 26.00 -5.02
N GLU A 139 12.07 26.58 -6.18
CA GLU A 139 11.86 25.89 -7.47
C GLU A 139 12.98 24.90 -7.81
N THR A 140 14.16 25.07 -7.20
CA THR A 140 15.32 24.19 -7.36
C THR A 140 16.01 24.01 -6.01
N LEU A 141 16.68 22.87 -5.81
CA LEU A 141 17.52 22.68 -4.63
C LEU A 141 18.67 23.70 -4.60
N GLU A 142 19.04 24.10 -3.38
CA GLU A 142 20.06 25.12 -3.19
C GLU A 142 21.46 24.58 -3.46
N LYS A 143 22.11 25.13 -4.50
CA LYS A 143 23.44 24.67 -4.96
C LYS A 143 24.58 24.87 -3.96
N LYS A 144 24.40 25.72 -2.95
CA LYS A 144 25.39 25.96 -1.88
C LYS A 144 25.45 24.84 -0.86
N HIS A 145 24.47 23.92 -0.85
CA HIS A 145 24.41 22.82 0.10
C HIS A 145 24.91 21.51 -0.51
N LYS A 146 25.44 20.66 0.36
CA LYS A 146 25.76 19.27 0.06
C LYS A 146 24.85 18.36 0.87
N TYR A 147 24.22 17.41 0.20
CA TYR A 147 23.16 16.58 0.77
C TYR A 147 23.66 15.17 1.08
N ASP A 148 23.27 14.65 2.25
CA ASP A 148 23.44 13.24 2.62
C ASP A 148 22.44 12.35 1.88
N LEU A 149 21.24 12.88 1.59
CA LEU A 149 20.20 12.20 0.85
C LEU A 149 19.47 13.19 -0.06
N ILE A 150 19.31 12.83 -1.34
CA ILE A 150 18.37 13.51 -2.25
C ILE A 150 17.27 12.53 -2.65
N CYS A 151 16.02 12.96 -2.55
CA CYS A 151 14.84 12.17 -2.86
C CYS A 151 14.20 12.61 -4.19
N PHE A 152 13.84 11.65 -5.03
CA PHE A 152 13.00 11.81 -6.22
C PHE A 152 11.86 10.80 -6.13
N TYR A 153 10.66 11.23 -5.74
CA TYR A 153 9.53 10.32 -5.65
C TYR A 153 8.46 10.67 -6.69
N HIS A 154 8.44 9.93 -7.81
CA HIS A 154 7.54 10.17 -8.95
C HIS A 154 7.70 11.56 -9.56
N VAL A 155 8.94 11.87 -9.93
CA VAL A 155 9.34 13.18 -10.48
C VAL A 155 10.26 13.02 -11.69
N LEU A 156 11.18 12.07 -11.67
CA LEU A 156 12.17 11.93 -12.74
C LEU A 156 11.52 11.53 -14.09
N GLU A 157 10.41 10.79 -14.06
CA GLU A 157 9.60 10.46 -15.24
C GLU A 157 8.94 11.70 -15.88
N HIS A 158 8.77 12.77 -15.11
CA HIS A 158 8.16 14.03 -15.55
C HIS A 158 9.16 15.02 -16.15
N MET A 159 10.47 14.70 -16.13
CA MET A 159 11.53 15.62 -16.50
C MET A 159 12.01 15.41 -17.94
N MET A 160 12.20 16.51 -18.66
CA MET A 160 12.97 16.52 -19.89
C MET A 160 14.47 16.45 -19.58
N ALA A 161 15.24 15.84 -20.47
CA ALA A 161 16.68 15.63 -20.29
C ALA A 161 17.03 15.04 -18.91
N SER A 162 16.28 14.00 -18.51
CA SER A 162 16.37 13.38 -17.18
C SER A 162 17.77 12.90 -16.82
N ASP A 163 18.59 12.53 -17.82
CA ASP A 163 20.01 12.21 -17.63
C ASP A 163 20.84 13.40 -17.15
N LYS A 164 20.69 14.57 -17.78
CA LYS A 164 21.38 15.79 -17.36
C LYS A 164 20.89 16.26 -15.99
N LYS A 165 19.58 16.28 -15.77
CA LYS A 165 19.00 16.69 -14.47
C LYS A 165 19.47 15.77 -13.35
N LEU A 166 19.52 14.46 -13.59
CA LEU A 166 20.03 13.51 -12.60
C LEU A 166 21.50 13.82 -12.24
N ILE A 167 22.36 14.05 -13.24
CA ILE A 167 23.77 14.43 -13.03
C ILE A 167 23.91 15.73 -12.22
N GLU A 168 23.07 16.74 -12.51
CA GLU A 168 23.06 18.00 -11.76
C GLU A 168 22.77 17.77 -10.26
N HIS A 169 21.85 16.86 -9.93
CA HIS A 169 21.52 16.55 -8.53
C HIS A 169 22.56 15.65 -7.88
N ILE A 170 23.15 14.71 -8.63
CA ILE A 170 24.30 13.93 -8.15
C ILE A 170 25.40 14.88 -7.67
N ALA A 171 25.70 15.94 -8.44
CA ALA A 171 26.72 16.93 -8.07
C ALA A 171 26.43 17.67 -6.75
N LEU A 172 25.18 17.68 -6.26
CA LEU A 172 24.79 18.25 -4.97
C LEU A 172 24.95 17.27 -3.80
N LEU A 173 25.16 15.97 -4.05
CA LEU A 173 25.45 15.01 -2.99
C LEU A 173 26.82 15.26 -2.35
N LYS A 174 26.93 14.90 -1.07
CA LYS A 174 28.21 14.58 -0.42
C LYS A 174 28.84 13.34 -1.07
N ASP A 175 30.12 13.10 -0.79
CA ASP A 175 30.86 11.97 -1.38
C ASP A 175 30.27 10.61 -0.96
N ASP A 176 29.77 10.51 0.27
CA ASP A 176 29.04 9.35 0.81
C ASP A 176 27.51 9.51 0.75
N GLY A 177 27.04 10.53 0.03
CA GLY A 177 25.63 10.84 -0.12
C GLY A 177 24.87 9.80 -0.96
N HIS A 178 23.57 9.72 -0.72
CA HIS A 178 22.69 8.78 -1.39
C HIS A 178 21.59 9.49 -2.20
N LEU A 179 21.10 8.80 -3.22
CA LEU A 179 19.90 9.16 -3.97
C LEU A 179 18.82 8.12 -3.68
N PHE A 180 17.66 8.58 -3.24
CA PHE A 180 16.45 7.77 -3.20
C PHE A 180 15.61 8.13 -4.42
N ILE A 181 15.32 7.18 -5.31
CA ILE A 181 14.53 7.42 -6.52
C ILE A 181 13.43 6.37 -6.66
N SER A 182 12.19 6.81 -6.86
CA SER A 182 11.05 5.98 -7.22
C SER A 182 10.42 6.51 -8.50
N VAL A 183 10.26 5.64 -9.50
CA VAL A 183 9.55 5.92 -10.74
C VAL A 183 8.61 4.76 -11.08
N PRO A 184 7.55 4.96 -11.88
CA PRO A 184 6.73 3.85 -12.33
C PRO A 184 7.55 2.89 -13.23
N GLU A 185 7.11 1.63 -13.29
CA GLU A 185 7.73 0.61 -14.13
C GLU A 185 6.81 0.28 -15.31
N TRP A 186 7.16 0.77 -16.49
CA TRP A 186 6.39 0.52 -17.71
C TRP A 186 6.60 -0.90 -18.23
N LEU A 187 5.53 -1.47 -18.80
CA LEU A 187 5.52 -2.79 -19.44
C LEU A 187 5.86 -3.95 -18.49
N ARG A 188 5.61 -3.81 -17.18
CA ARG A 188 5.57 -4.92 -16.23
C ARG A 188 4.14 -5.25 -15.82
N VAL A 189 3.60 -4.50 -14.85
CA VAL A 189 2.22 -4.66 -14.39
C VAL A 189 1.39 -3.51 -14.97
N ILE A 190 0.21 -3.82 -15.52
CA ILE A 190 -0.78 -2.80 -15.85
C ILE A 190 -1.54 -2.49 -14.56
N GLU A 191 -1.07 -1.48 -13.83
CA GLU A 191 -1.77 -0.92 -12.67
C GLU A 191 -2.23 0.50 -12.99
N ASP A 192 -3.12 1.03 -12.15
CA ASP A 192 -3.59 2.41 -12.28
C ASP A 192 -2.46 3.42 -12.05
N ILE A 193 -1.73 3.73 -13.12
CA ILE A 193 -0.77 4.84 -13.21
C ILE A 193 -1.53 6.19 -13.22
N ALA A 194 -2.82 6.18 -13.57
CA ALA A 194 -3.65 7.36 -13.58
C ALA A 194 -4.10 7.66 -12.15
N GLN A 195 -3.46 8.65 -11.51
CA GLN A 195 -3.76 9.00 -10.12
C GLN A 195 -5.21 9.45 -9.86
N GLU A 196 -6.04 9.60 -10.90
CA GLU A 196 -7.47 9.92 -10.89
C GLU A 196 -8.04 9.65 -12.30
N GLY A 197 -8.70 8.51 -12.55
CA GLY A 197 -9.43 8.30 -13.82
C GLY A 197 -9.70 6.85 -14.21
N GLU A 198 -10.40 6.67 -15.32
CA GLU A 198 -10.57 5.35 -15.95
C GLU A 198 -9.27 4.90 -16.61
N LEU A 199 -8.91 3.62 -16.48
CA LEU A 199 -7.80 3.03 -17.21
C LEU A 199 -8.11 3.00 -18.72
N THR A 200 -7.29 3.70 -19.48
CA THR A 200 -7.33 3.82 -20.94
C THR A 200 -5.91 3.80 -21.47
N VAL A 201 -5.74 3.57 -22.77
CA VAL A 201 -4.40 3.64 -23.41
C VAL A 201 -3.78 5.03 -23.18
N ALA A 202 -4.58 6.09 -23.33
CA ALA A 202 -4.13 7.47 -23.14
C ALA A 202 -3.79 7.82 -21.68
N SER A 203 -4.46 7.20 -20.70
CA SER A 203 -4.14 7.40 -19.28
C SER A 203 -2.96 6.54 -18.82
N TYR A 204 -2.71 5.39 -19.45
CA TYR A 204 -1.49 4.60 -19.25
C TYR A 204 -0.25 5.31 -19.84
N PHE A 205 -0.36 5.82 -21.07
CA PHE A 205 0.64 6.70 -21.72
C PHE A 205 0.30 8.17 -21.49
N HIS A 206 0.16 8.57 -20.23
CA HIS A 206 -0.20 9.93 -19.90
C HIS A 206 0.92 10.92 -20.25
N LYS A 207 0.60 11.96 -21.03
CA LYS A 207 1.56 12.95 -21.58
C LYS A 207 2.49 13.64 -20.58
N ASN A 208 2.17 13.60 -19.28
CA ASN A 208 3.00 14.19 -18.23
C ASN A 208 4.13 13.25 -17.80
N HIS A 209 4.02 11.93 -17.99
CA HIS A 209 5.11 10.97 -17.80
C HIS A 209 5.98 10.94 -19.06
N ILE A 210 6.79 11.98 -19.23
CA ILE A 210 7.64 12.18 -20.41
C ILE A 210 8.55 10.97 -20.65
N CYS A 211 9.14 10.42 -19.60
CA CYS A 211 9.96 9.22 -19.67
C CYS A 211 9.15 8.01 -19.18
N CYS A 212 8.93 7.02 -20.05
CA CYS A 212 8.24 5.79 -19.71
C CYS A 212 9.27 4.69 -19.42
N PHE A 213 9.81 4.69 -18.21
CA PHE A 213 10.92 3.82 -17.83
C PHE A 213 10.50 2.36 -17.67
N THR A 214 11.00 1.48 -18.55
CA THR A 214 11.15 0.05 -18.25
C THR A 214 12.26 -0.14 -17.22
N ARG A 215 12.31 -1.30 -16.55
CA ARG A 215 13.43 -1.64 -15.65
C ARG A 215 14.79 -1.49 -16.33
N THR A 216 14.93 -2.09 -17.51
CA THR A 216 16.17 -2.06 -18.30
C THR A 216 16.58 -0.63 -18.65
N SER A 217 15.65 0.18 -19.17
CA SER A 217 15.95 1.57 -19.54
C SER A 217 16.30 2.44 -18.34
N PHE A 218 15.67 2.21 -17.18
CA PHE A 218 16.02 2.93 -15.96
C PHE A 218 17.40 2.53 -15.43
N HIS A 219 17.70 1.22 -15.37
CA HIS A 219 19.03 0.74 -15.00
C HIS A 219 20.12 1.32 -15.90
N ASN A 220 19.88 1.40 -17.22
CA ASN A 220 20.80 2.05 -18.14
C ASN A 220 20.99 3.55 -17.84
N LEU A 221 19.94 4.28 -17.44
CA LEU A 221 20.04 5.68 -17.02
C LEU A 221 20.94 5.80 -15.79
N LEU A 222 20.73 4.95 -14.78
CA LEU A 222 21.51 4.95 -13.54
C LEU A 222 23.00 4.67 -13.82
N LYS A 223 23.29 3.67 -14.66
CA LYS A 223 24.66 3.36 -15.11
C LYS A 223 25.29 4.55 -15.85
N LYS A 224 24.56 5.14 -16.80
CA LYS A 224 25.02 6.33 -17.54
C LYS A 224 25.34 7.50 -16.61
N ALA A 225 24.58 7.66 -15.53
CA ALA A 225 24.77 8.72 -14.54
C ALA A 225 25.88 8.42 -13.52
N GLY A 226 26.54 7.26 -13.58
CA GLY A 226 27.59 6.87 -12.64
C GLY A 226 27.06 6.51 -11.26
N LEU A 227 25.87 5.90 -11.19
CA LEU A 227 25.23 5.47 -9.95
C LEU A 227 25.29 3.95 -9.78
N TYR A 228 25.43 3.53 -8.53
CA TYR A 228 25.40 2.15 -8.09
C TYR A 228 24.16 1.90 -7.21
N ILE A 229 23.49 0.76 -7.41
CA ILE A 229 22.29 0.35 -6.65
C ILE A 229 22.71 -0.26 -5.33
N VAL A 230 22.35 0.40 -4.23
CA VAL A 230 22.54 -0.08 -2.85
C VAL A 230 21.37 -0.97 -2.43
N LYS A 231 20.14 -0.60 -2.84
CA LYS A 231 18.90 -1.31 -2.55
C LYS A 231 17.91 -1.06 -3.67
N GLU A 232 17.10 -2.07 -4.01
CA GLU A 232 15.97 -1.95 -4.93
C GLU A 232 14.72 -2.64 -4.38
N ASP A 233 13.54 -2.15 -4.76
CA ASP A 233 12.21 -2.69 -4.43
C ASP A 233 11.27 -2.50 -5.61
N TYR A 234 10.46 -3.51 -5.91
CA TYR A 234 9.51 -3.54 -7.04
C TYR A 234 8.08 -3.85 -6.59
N GLU A 235 7.82 -3.87 -5.29
CA GLU A 235 6.57 -4.42 -4.72
C GLU A 235 5.68 -3.32 -4.15
N GLN A 236 6.25 -2.23 -3.62
CA GLN A 236 5.48 -1.24 -2.88
C GLN A 236 4.81 -0.21 -3.79
N TYR A 237 5.55 0.36 -4.75
CA TYR A 237 5.04 1.38 -5.66
C TYR A 237 5.99 1.66 -6.85
N GLY A 238 5.82 0.94 -7.96
CA GLY A 238 6.69 1.08 -9.14
C GLY A 238 8.05 0.39 -8.96
N GLN A 239 9.12 1.06 -9.37
CA GLN A 239 10.51 0.63 -9.17
C GLN A 239 11.24 1.67 -8.31
N THR A 240 11.71 1.25 -7.14
CA THR A 240 12.28 2.12 -6.11
C THR A 240 13.72 1.71 -5.81
N TYR A 241 14.60 2.70 -5.68
CA TYR A 241 16.04 2.49 -5.53
C TYR A 241 16.65 3.40 -4.47
N LEU A 242 17.60 2.86 -3.71
CA LEU A 242 18.61 3.62 -2.98
C LEU A 242 19.92 3.48 -3.73
N LEU A 243 20.54 4.61 -4.04
CA LEU A 243 21.65 4.72 -4.97
C LEU A 243 22.80 5.48 -4.30
N THR A 244 24.02 5.16 -4.67
CA THR A 244 25.21 5.93 -4.30
C THR A 244 26.09 6.16 -5.53
N ARG A 245 27.05 7.08 -5.43
CA ARG A 245 28.00 7.31 -6.52
C ARG A 245 28.86 6.07 -6.72
N GLN A 246 29.09 5.71 -7.97
CA GLN A 246 30.07 4.70 -8.31
C GLN A 246 31.46 5.20 -7.87
N LYS A 247 32.20 4.37 -7.12
CA LYS A 247 33.57 4.70 -6.69
C LYS A 247 34.53 4.62 -7.88
N ASP A 248 35.59 5.42 -7.84
CA ASP A 248 36.66 5.37 -8.84
C ASP A 248 37.19 3.92 -8.99
N GLY A 249 37.36 3.49 -10.23
CA GLY A 249 37.90 2.17 -10.57
C GLY A 249 36.86 1.06 -10.79
N PHE A 250 35.56 1.31 -10.58
CA PHE A 250 34.53 0.36 -11.03
C PHE A 250 34.27 0.51 -12.54
N PRO A 251 34.17 -0.61 -13.29
CA PRO A 251 33.89 -0.54 -14.72
C PRO A 251 32.49 0.02 -14.96
N VAL A 252 32.38 0.95 -15.92
CA VAL A 252 31.08 1.37 -16.46
C VAL A 252 30.60 0.25 -17.37
N GLU A 253 29.63 -0.53 -16.91
CA GLU A 253 29.03 -1.57 -17.74
C GLU A 253 28.34 -0.94 -18.96
N PRO A 254 28.43 -1.57 -20.14
CA PRO A 254 27.69 -1.11 -21.31
C PRO A 254 26.18 -1.16 -21.05
N ILE A 255 25.45 -0.25 -21.69
CA ILE A 255 23.98 -0.26 -21.65
C ILE A 255 23.44 -1.57 -22.25
N ILE A 256 22.37 -2.10 -21.63
CA ILE A 256 21.63 -3.25 -22.14
C ILE A 256 20.62 -2.73 -23.16
N LYS A 257 20.79 -3.08 -24.43
CA LYS A 257 19.90 -2.63 -25.50
C LYS A 257 18.68 -3.53 -25.61
N GLU A 258 17.49 -2.95 -25.56
CA GLU A 258 16.25 -3.63 -25.96
C GLU A 258 15.99 -3.36 -27.45
N LYS A 259 15.62 -4.39 -28.21
CA LYS A 259 15.20 -4.21 -29.61
C LYS A 259 13.88 -3.44 -29.61
N TRP A 260 13.80 -2.38 -30.40
CA TRP A 260 12.62 -1.51 -30.38
C TRP A 260 11.37 -2.23 -30.92
N GLU A 261 11.55 -3.22 -31.80
CA GLU A 261 10.47 -4.07 -32.33
C GLU A 261 9.83 -4.90 -31.20
N ASP A 262 10.64 -5.50 -30.32
CA ASP A 262 10.17 -6.29 -29.18
C ASP A 262 9.44 -5.39 -28.16
N VAL A 263 9.98 -4.19 -27.92
CA VAL A 263 9.32 -3.17 -27.07
C VAL A 263 7.99 -2.72 -27.68
N ASN A 264 7.95 -2.48 -29.00
CA ASN A 264 6.72 -2.11 -29.69
C ASN A 264 5.67 -3.21 -29.63
N ALA A 265 6.07 -4.48 -29.81
CA ALA A 265 5.18 -5.62 -29.69
C ALA A 265 4.57 -5.75 -28.27
N LYS A 266 5.36 -5.49 -27.22
CA LYS A 266 4.86 -5.43 -25.84
C LYS A 266 3.85 -4.30 -25.65
N ILE A 267 4.13 -3.10 -26.19
CA ILE A 267 3.18 -1.98 -26.18
C ILE A 267 1.87 -2.38 -26.86
N ASP A 268 1.93 -3.04 -28.02
CA ASP A 268 0.73 -3.49 -28.74
C ASP A 268 -0.08 -4.50 -27.90
N SER A 269 0.58 -5.38 -27.17
CA SER A 269 -0.06 -6.32 -26.22
C SER A 269 -0.77 -5.57 -25.09
N VAL A 270 -0.12 -4.58 -24.48
CA VAL A 270 -0.73 -3.73 -23.44
C VAL A 270 -1.93 -2.96 -23.99
N VAL A 271 -1.83 -2.41 -25.20
CA VAL A 271 -2.93 -1.69 -25.87
C VAL A 271 -4.13 -2.62 -26.10
N ARG A 272 -3.90 -3.83 -26.64
CA ARG A 272 -4.98 -4.83 -26.82
C ARG A 272 -5.57 -5.26 -25.48
N ALA A 273 -4.76 -5.52 -24.46
CA ALA A 273 -5.22 -5.88 -23.13
C ALA A 273 -6.14 -4.80 -22.52
N ILE A 274 -5.71 -3.53 -22.54
CA ILE A 274 -6.53 -2.41 -22.07
C ILE A 274 -7.82 -2.28 -22.89
N THR A 275 -7.75 -2.46 -24.22
CA THR A 275 -8.92 -2.38 -25.10
C THR A 275 -9.95 -3.47 -24.79
N HIS A 276 -9.50 -4.72 -24.62
CA HIS A 276 -10.36 -5.82 -24.21
C HIS A 276 -10.94 -5.62 -22.81
N TYR A 277 -10.14 -5.11 -21.86
CA TYR A 277 -10.61 -4.79 -20.52
C TYR A 277 -11.74 -3.75 -20.55
N LYS A 278 -11.59 -2.66 -21.32
CA LYS A 278 -12.64 -1.65 -21.50
C LYS A 278 -13.91 -2.22 -22.14
N ALA A 279 -13.75 -3.17 -23.08
CA ALA A 279 -14.86 -3.88 -23.69
C ALA A 279 -15.48 -4.96 -22.77
N LYS A 280 -15.00 -5.10 -21.53
CA LYS A 280 -15.39 -6.15 -20.57
C LYS A 280 -15.11 -7.58 -21.04
N HIS A 281 -14.17 -7.74 -21.96
CA HIS A 281 -13.67 -9.06 -22.40
C HIS A 281 -12.46 -9.46 -21.55
N TYR A 282 -12.70 -9.69 -20.26
CA TYR A 282 -11.61 -9.84 -19.28
C TYR A 282 -10.68 -11.03 -19.54
N GLU A 283 -11.21 -12.13 -20.05
CA GLU A 283 -10.40 -13.30 -20.45
C GLU A 283 -9.43 -12.98 -21.59
N LEU A 284 -9.89 -12.24 -22.60
CA LEU A 284 -9.00 -11.79 -23.68
C LEU A 284 -7.95 -10.82 -23.16
N ALA A 285 -8.34 -9.93 -22.23
CA ALA A 285 -7.39 -8.99 -21.62
C ALA A 285 -6.28 -9.71 -20.84
N THR A 286 -6.62 -10.73 -20.05
CA THR A 286 -5.63 -11.50 -19.28
C THR A 286 -4.77 -12.42 -20.16
N ASN A 287 -5.30 -12.89 -21.28
CA ASN A 287 -4.52 -13.63 -22.29
C ASN A 287 -3.52 -12.74 -23.02
N GLU A 288 -3.89 -11.50 -23.35
CA GLU A 288 -2.98 -10.52 -23.96
C GLU A 288 -1.91 -10.01 -23.00
N TRP A 289 -2.26 -9.86 -21.70
CA TRP A 289 -1.32 -9.42 -20.69
C TRP A 289 -1.64 -10.02 -19.32
N ARG A 290 -0.88 -11.06 -18.94
CA ARG A 290 -1.12 -11.78 -17.68
C ARG A 290 -0.91 -10.91 -16.44
N LEU A 291 0.01 -9.94 -16.47
CA LEU A 291 0.29 -9.04 -15.34
C LEU A 291 -0.67 -7.84 -15.34
N PHE A 292 -1.97 -8.11 -15.30
CA PHE A 292 -3.04 -7.11 -15.30
C PHE A 292 -4.03 -7.41 -14.15
N PRO A 293 -3.72 -7.00 -12.92
CA PRO A 293 -4.46 -7.37 -11.71
C PRO A 293 -5.95 -7.06 -11.79
N GLU A 294 -6.32 -5.88 -12.26
CA GLU A 294 -7.72 -5.46 -12.37
C GLU A 294 -8.50 -6.31 -13.38
N ALA A 295 -7.89 -6.70 -14.50
CA ALA A 295 -8.52 -7.58 -15.47
C ALA A 295 -8.76 -8.98 -14.89
N TRP A 296 -7.81 -9.52 -14.12
CA TRP A 296 -7.98 -10.80 -13.43
C TRP A 296 -9.05 -10.73 -12.34
N THR A 297 -9.03 -9.68 -11.51
CA THR A 297 -10.09 -9.45 -10.52
C THR A 297 -11.46 -9.44 -11.19
N ARG A 298 -11.63 -8.68 -12.28
CA ARG A 298 -12.89 -8.64 -13.02
C ARG A 298 -13.26 -9.98 -13.66
N TYR A 299 -12.29 -10.69 -14.26
CA TYR A 299 -12.52 -12.02 -14.81
C TYR A 299 -13.06 -12.99 -13.74
N ILE A 300 -12.41 -13.04 -12.57
CA ILE A 300 -12.78 -13.94 -11.48
C ILE A 300 -14.17 -13.59 -10.91
N PHE A 301 -14.41 -12.32 -10.60
CA PHE A 301 -15.65 -11.90 -9.95
C PHE A 301 -16.85 -11.81 -10.90
N ASP A 302 -16.65 -11.33 -12.14
CA ASP A 302 -17.74 -11.03 -13.06
C ASP A 302 -18.08 -12.25 -13.95
N ASN A 303 -17.08 -13.02 -14.43
CA ASN A 303 -17.34 -14.18 -15.28
C ASN A 303 -17.74 -15.43 -14.47
N HIS A 304 -17.16 -15.62 -13.27
CA HIS A 304 -17.36 -16.83 -12.45
C HIS A 304 -18.20 -16.57 -11.20
N LYS A 305 -19.04 -15.52 -11.19
CA LYS A 305 -19.78 -15.05 -10.00
C LYS A 305 -20.55 -16.14 -9.23
N LYS A 306 -21.02 -17.18 -9.93
CA LYS A 306 -21.84 -18.26 -9.37
C LYS A 306 -21.06 -19.56 -9.11
N ASP A 307 -19.73 -19.54 -9.29
CA ASP A 307 -18.87 -20.71 -9.18
C ASP A 307 -17.66 -20.41 -8.26
N PRO A 308 -17.84 -20.54 -6.94
CA PRO A 308 -16.78 -20.27 -5.96
C PRO A 308 -15.55 -21.17 -6.14
N ASP A 309 -15.75 -22.43 -6.54
CA ASP A 309 -14.65 -23.39 -6.76
C ASP A 309 -13.79 -22.95 -7.94
N ARG A 310 -14.43 -22.48 -9.01
CA ARG A 310 -13.72 -21.88 -10.15
C ARG A 310 -12.98 -20.61 -9.77
N GLN A 311 -13.61 -19.73 -8.98
CA GLN A 311 -12.95 -18.53 -8.49
C GLN A 311 -11.71 -18.87 -7.66
N GLU A 312 -11.82 -19.84 -6.75
CA GLU A 312 -10.68 -20.28 -5.94
C GLU A 312 -9.56 -20.85 -6.82
N HIS A 313 -9.91 -21.64 -7.84
CA HIS A 313 -8.96 -22.19 -8.81
C HIS A 313 -8.22 -21.08 -9.57
N ASP A 314 -8.93 -20.09 -10.09
CA ASP A 314 -8.33 -18.97 -10.82
C ASP A 314 -7.46 -18.09 -9.90
N PHE A 315 -7.86 -17.86 -8.65
CA PHE A 315 -6.99 -17.21 -7.65
C PHE A 315 -5.69 -17.98 -7.42
N LYS A 316 -5.72 -19.31 -7.35
CA LYS A 316 -4.51 -20.15 -7.20
C LYS A 316 -3.57 -20.01 -8.39
N ILE A 317 -4.10 -20.05 -9.62
CA ILE A 317 -3.30 -19.84 -10.84
C ILE A 317 -2.65 -18.45 -10.82
N CYS A 318 -3.42 -17.40 -10.53
CA CYS A 318 -2.92 -16.04 -10.51
C CYS A 318 -1.84 -15.79 -9.45
N ASN A 319 -1.91 -16.49 -8.31
CA ASN A 319 -0.90 -16.40 -7.27
C ASN A 319 0.50 -16.82 -7.75
N GLU A 320 0.62 -17.67 -8.77
CA GLU A 320 1.92 -18.11 -9.32
C GLU A 320 2.74 -16.95 -9.94
N PHE A 321 2.07 -15.88 -10.38
CA PHE A 321 2.75 -14.75 -11.05
C PHE A 321 2.34 -13.35 -10.53
N MET A 322 1.29 -13.26 -9.70
CA MET A 322 0.84 -12.01 -9.05
C MET A 322 0.65 -12.14 -7.53
N GLY A 323 1.15 -13.21 -6.89
CA GLY A 323 0.94 -13.45 -5.44
C GLY A 323 1.52 -12.38 -4.51
N GLU A 324 2.43 -11.55 -5.00
CA GLU A 324 2.99 -10.39 -4.27
C GLU A 324 2.36 -9.05 -4.71
N ASN A 325 1.46 -9.06 -5.67
CA ASN A 325 0.81 -7.84 -6.14
C ASN A 325 -0.25 -7.35 -5.13
N LEU A 326 -0.07 -6.15 -4.58
CA LEU A 326 -0.96 -5.63 -3.53
C LEU A 326 -2.43 -5.52 -3.95
N ALA A 327 -2.71 -5.09 -5.19
CA ALA A 327 -4.09 -4.95 -5.68
C ALA A 327 -4.77 -6.32 -5.83
N PHE A 328 -4.02 -7.32 -6.31
CA PHE A 328 -4.48 -8.69 -6.42
C PHE A 328 -4.71 -9.34 -5.03
N ILE A 329 -3.74 -9.23 -4.10
CA ILE A 329 -3.88 -9.72 -2.72
C ILE A 329 -5.11 -9.10 -2.05
N THR A 330 -5.32 -7.79 -2.22
CA THR A 330 -6.50 -7.09 -1.68
C THR A 330 -7.80 -7.68 -2.24
N SER A 331 -7.84 -7.96 -3.55
CA SER A 331 -9.01 -8.56 -4.20
C SER A 331 -9.30 -9.97 -3.66
N GLN A 332 -8.25 -10.76 -3.43
CA GLN A 332 -8.35 -12.09 -2.82
C GLN A 332 -8.80 -12.03 -1.35
N ALA A 333 -8.30 -11.06 -0.57
CA ALA A 333 -8.71 -10.86 0.82
C ALA A 333 -10.22 -10.54 0.92
N VAL A 334 -10.72 -9.64 0.07
CA VAL A 334 -12.15 -9.33 -0.04
C VAL A 334 -12.96 -10.58 -0.42
N TRP A 335 -12.45 -11.40 -1.35
CA TRP A 335 -13.09 -12.66 -1.72
C TRP A 335 -13.21 -13.61 -0.51
N HIS A 336 -12.13 -13.84 0.23
CA HIS A 336 -12.17 -14.66 1.45
C HIS A 336 -13.18 -14.13 2.48
N TYR A 337 -13.26 -12.81 2.66
CA TYR A 337 -14.25 -12.19 3.54
C TYR A 337 -15.69 -12.51 3.11
N GLN A 338 -15.99 -12.40 1.81
CA GLN A 338 -17.33 -12.68 1.25
C GLN A 338 -17.76 -14.14 1.49
N PHE A 339 -16.81 -15.09 1.47
CA PHE A 339 -17.04 -16.50 1.75
C PHE A 339 -16.87 -16.88 3.23
N GLN A 340 -16.89 -15.90 4.13
CA GLN A 340 -16.80 -16.09 5.59
C GLN A 340 -15.51 -16.78 6.06
N ARG A 341 -14.46 -16.75 5.23
CA ARG A 341 -13.10 -17.21 5.54
C ARG A 341 -12.31 -16.09 6.21
N TYR A 342 -12.76 -15.71 7.41
CA TYR A 342 -12.28 -14.49 8.08
C TYR A 342 -10.82 -14.53 8.50
N LYS A 343 -10.29 -15.72 8.82
CA LYS A 343 -8.87 -15.89 9.19
C LYS A 343 -7.95 -15.65 8.01
N GLU A 344 -8.28 -16.23 6.86
CA GLU A 344 -7.56 -16.09 5.61
C GLU A 344 -7.64 -14.65 5.08
N SER A 345 -8.84 -14.06 5.14
CA SER A 345 -9.05 -12.64 4.82
C SER A 345 -8.17 -11.73 5.69
N TYR A 346 -8.21 -11.93 7.02
CA TYR A 346 -7.41 -11.14 7.96
C TYR A 346 -5.91 -11.25 7.65
N ALA A 347 -5.39 -12.46 7.42
CA ALA A 347 -3.97 -12.68 7.13
C ALA A 347 -3.51 -11.95 5.86
N LEU A 348 -4.34 -11.96 4.80
CA LEU A 348 -4.03 -11.23 3.56
C LEU A 348 -4.11 -9.72 3.76
N PHE A 349 -5.13 -9.22 4.48
CA PHE A 349 -5.22 -7.79 4.82
C PHE A 349 -4.06 -7.34 5.72
N GLU A 350 -3.65 -8.15 6.68
CA GLU A 350 -2.49 -7.88 7.53
C GLU A 350 -1.21 -7.77 6.69
N LYS A 351 -0.97 -8.71 5.77
CA LYS A 351 0.15 -8.66 4.82
C LYS A 351 0.18 -7.35 4.04
N VAL A 352 -0.95 -6.96 3.42
CA VAL A 352 -0.97 -5.69 2.66
C VAL A 352 -0.95 -4.46 3.57
N CYS A 353 -1.48 -4.53 4.79
CA CYS A 353 -1.47 -3.41 5.73
C CYS A 353 -0.08 -3.15 6.32
N GLN A 354 0.77 -4.17 6.46
CA GLN A 354 2.18 -4.01 6.84
C GLN A 354 2.96 -3.19 5.79
N LEU A 355 2.67 -3.38 4.51
CA LEU A 355 3.30 -2.65 3.40
C LEU A 355 2.61 -1.31 3.12
N ARG A 356 1.28 -1.29 3.25
CA ARG A 356 0.40 -0.19 2.84
C ARG A 356 -0.76 -0.06 3.84
N PRO A 357 -0.56 0.60 4.98
CA PRO A 357 -1.67 0.85 5.89
C PRO A 357 -2.60 1.90 5.26
N VAL A 358 -3.81 1.46 4.92
CA VAL A 358 -4.93 2.31 4.52
C VAL A 358 -6.13 1.98 5.39
N GLU A 359 -6.98 2.97 5.60
CA GLU A 359 -8.14 2.86 6.48
C GLU A 359 -9.06 1.71 6.06
N ASP A 360 -9.24 1.48 4.75
CA ASP A 360 -10.14 0.44 4.25
C ASP A 360 -9.65 -0.95 4.67
N PHE A 361 -8.33 -1.21 4.63
CA PHE A 361 -7.78 -2.51 5.04
C PHE A 361 -7.96 -2.74 6.53
N LEU A 362 -7.72 -1.71 7.35
CA LEU A 362 -7.94 -1.78 8.79
C LEU A 362 -9.42 -1.99 9.14
N ILE A 363 -10.34 -1.37 8.41
CA ILE A 363 -11.78 -1.58 8.55
C ILE A 363 -12.15 -3.03 8.21
N TYR A 364 -11.64 -3.59 7.11
CA TYR A 364 -11.85 -5.00 6.78
C TYR A 364 -11.25 -5.95 7.84
N MET A 365 -10.06 -5.65 8.34
CA MET A 365 -9.45 -6.42 9.43
C MET A 365 -10.29 -6.35 10.71
N ALA A 366 -10.83 -5.17 11.04
CA ALA A 366 -11.73 -4.99 12.17
C ALA A 366 -13.02 -5.81 12.00
N TRP A 367 -13.62 -5.79 10.80
CA TRP A 367 -14.78 -6.64 10.51
C TRP A 367 -14.45 -8.13 10.61
N CYS A 368 -13.27 -8.58 10.15
CA CYS A 368 -12.85 -9.97 10.34
C CYS A 368 -12.79 -10.31 11.83
N LYS A 369 -12.17 -9.44 12.66
CA LYS A 369 -12.05 -9.64 14.11
C LYS A 369 -13.40 -9.65 14.81
N GLU A 370 -14.32 -8.75 14.45
CA GLU A 370 -15.71 -8.78 14.92
C GLU A 370 -16.36 -10.14 14.64
N ARG A 371 -16.26 -10.64 13.40
CA ARG A 371 -16.87 -11.92 13.00
C ARG A 371 -16.25 -13.13 13.70
N MET A 372 -15.01 -13.00 14.18
CA MET A 372 -14.33 -13.99 15.00
C MET A 372 -14.58 -13.83 16.51
N GLY A 373 -15.37 -12.83 16.93
CA GLY A 373 -15.66 -12.53 18.34
C GLY A 373 -14.56 -11.77 19.09
N GLU A 374 -13.56 -11.25 18.38
CA GLU A 374 -12.41 -10.52 18.93
C GLU A 374 -12.69 -9.01 18.98
N PHE A 375 -13.74 -8.60 19.71
CA PHE A 375 -14.26 -7.22 19.67
C PHE A 375 -13.26 -6.14 20.08
N ASP A 376 -12.44 -6.37 21.10
CA ASP A 376 -11.44 -5.39 21.56
C ASP A 376 -10.41 -5.06 20.46
N GLN A 377 -9.93 -6.09 19.75
CA GLN A 377 -9.01 -5.92 18.62
C GLN A 377 -9.69 -5.22 17.45
N ALA A 378 -10.97 -5.53 17.21
CA ALA A 378 -11.75 -4.90 16.15
C ALA A 378 -11.90 -3.38 16.40
N ILE A 379 -12.23 -2.98 17.63
CA ILE A 379 -12.33 -1.57 18.04
C ILE A 379 -10.98 -0.86 17.88
N HIS A 380 -9.89 -1.49 18.34
CA HIS A 380 -8.55 -0.92 18.21
C HIS A 380 -8.15 -0.64 16.75
N LEU A 381 -8.43 -1.58 15.84
CA LEU A 381 -8.16 -1.41 14.41
C LEU A 381 -8.96 -0.25 13.80
N MET A 382 -10.22 -0.08 14.22
CA MET A 382 -11.06 1.04 13.80
C MET A 382 -10.52 2.39 14.29
N ASP A 383 -10.02 2.46 15.53
CA ASP A 383 -9.39 3.67 16.05
C ASP A 383 -8.17 4.08 15.21
N ILE A 384 -7.35 3.10 14.81
CA ILE A 384 -6.22 3.34 13.90
C ILE A 384 -6.72 3.81 12.53
N ALA A 385 -7.78 3.21 11.99
CA ALA A 385 -8.35 3.57 10.69
C ALA A 385 -8.78 5.05 10.65
N VAL A 386 -9.36 5.55 11.74
CA VAL A 386 -9.76 6.96 11.87
C VAL A 386 -8.58 7.90 12.00
N ILE A 387 -7.49 7.48 12.67
CA ILE A 387 -6.25 8.24 12.69
C ILE A 387 -5.68 8.38 11.27
N ILE A 388 -5.77 7.33 10.44
CA ILE A 388 -5.31 7.35 9.04
C ILE A 388 -6.22 8.20 8.16
N ASN A 389 -7.54 8.05 8.29
CA ASN A 389 -8.54 8.85 7.56
C ASN A 389 -9.64 9.38 8.51
N PRO A 390 -9.48 10.61 9.02
CA PRO A 390 -10.47 11.22 9.91
C PRO A 390 -11.86 11.41 9.30
N GLN A 391 -12.02 11.34 7.98
CA GLN A 391 -13.34 11.39 7.33
C GLN A 391 -14.21 10.16 7.69
N LYS A 392 -13.58 9.07 8.13
CA LYS A 392 -14.25 7.85 8.59
C LYS A 392 -14.74 7.95 10.05
N TRP A 393 -14.41 9.02 10.78
CA TRP A 393 -14.74 9.17 12.21
C TRP A 393 -16.20 8.84 12.51
N ARG A 394 -17.15 9.46 11.80
CA ARG A 394 -18.60 9.23 12.04
C ARG A 394 -18.98 7.76 11.82
N GLU A 395 -18.61 7.20 10.67
CA GLU A 395 -18.91 5.81 10.31
C GLU A 395 -18.36 4.83 11.35
N VAL A 396 -17.12 5.07 11.79
CA VAL A 396 -16.44 4.24 12.79
C VAL A 396 -17.06 4.37 14.17
N GLU A 397 -17.40 5.57 14.64
CA GLU A 397 -18.03 5.75 15.94
C GLU A 397 -19.45 5.15 15.99
N ASP A 398 -20.22 5.29 14.92
CA ASP A 398 -21.54 4.63 14.81
C ASP A 398 -21.40 3.10 14.86
N TRP A 399 -20.40 2.55 14.14
CA TRP A 399 -20.09 1.12 14.18
C TRP A 399 -19.65 0.67 15.59
N LYS A 400 -18.74 1.41 16.24
CA LYS A 400 -18.25 1.12 17.60
C LYS A 400 -19.40 1.12 18.61
N GLY A 401 -20.34 2.06 18.51
CA GLY A 401 -21.54 2.10 19.35
C GLY A 401 -22.39 0.83 19.23
N ASN A 402 -22.57 0.34 17.99
CA ASN A 402 -23.30 -0.90 17.72
C ASN A 402 -22.55 -2.17 18.17
N ILE A 403 -21.22 -2.16 18.17
CA ILE A 403 -20.43 -3.29 18.67
C ILE A 403 -20.38 -3.31 20.18
N GLY A 404 -20.12 -2.16 20.79
CA GLY A 404 -20.08 -2.01 22.24
C GLY A 404 -21.40 -2.42 22.91
N SER A 405 -22.55 -2.19 22.26
CA SER A 405 -23.86 -2.64 22.76
C SER A 405 -24.06 -4.15 22.74
N LYS A 406 -23.25 -4.90 21.99
CA LYS A 406 -23.27 -6.38 21.94
C LYS A 406 -22.25 -7.02 22.88
N MET A 407 -21.33 -6.24 23.43
CA MET A 407 -20.32 -6.74 24.34
C MET A 407 -20.92 -6.91 25.73
N PRO A 408 -20.58 -7.98 26.46
CA PRO A 408 -21.12 -8.18 27.80
C PRO A 408 -20.63 -7.08 28.74
N THR A 409 -21.43 -6.69 29.71
CA THR A 409 -21.02 -5.81 30.80
C THR A 409 -20.06 -6.54 31.75
N TRP A 410 -19.46 -5.81 32.69
CA TRP A 410 -18.52 -6.40 33.65
C TRP A 410 -19.21 -7.44 34.56
N ASP A 411 -20.46 -7.20 34.94
CA ASP A 411 -21.26 -8.08 35.78
C ASP A 411 -21.76 -9.32 35.02
N GLU A 412 -22.10 -9.18 33.73
CA GLU A 412 -22.40 -10.32 32.85
C GLU A 412 -21.18 -11.24 32.69
N ARG A 413 -19.99 -10.66 32.46
CA ARG A 413 -18.73 -11.43 32.43
C ARG A 413 -18.42 -12.09 33.78
N ALA A 414 -18.60 -11.37 34.89
CA ALA A 414 -18.36 -11.91 36.23
C ALA A 414 -19.30 -13.09 36.53
N LYS A 415 -20.58 -12.98 36.13
CA LYS A 415 -21.57 -14.04 36.27
C LYS A 415 -21.21 -15.28 35.46
N GLU A 416 -20.80 -15.13 34.20
CA GLU A 416 -20.39 -16.27 33.37
C GLU A 416 -19.10 -16.93 33.90
N ASN A 417 -18.11 -16.13 34.31
CA ASN A 417 -16.88 -16.65 34.92
C ASN A 417 -17.17 -17.43 36.21
N LEU A 418 -18.07 -16.93 37.06
CA LEU A 418 -18.47 -17.63 38.28
C LEU A 418 -19.19 -18.95 37.95
N LYS A 419 -20.09 -18.93 36.97
CA LYS A 419 -20.81 -20.11 36.49
C LYS A 419 -19.83 -21.18 35.98
N GLU A 420 -18.83 -20.81 35.19
CA GLU A 420 -17.79 -21.71 34.70
C GLU A 420 -16.94 -22.28 35.86
N GLN A 421 -16.50 -21.43 36.79
CA GLN A 421 -15.75 -21.89 37.96
C GLN A 421 -16.54 -22.88 38.82
N LEU A 422 -17.83 -22.63 39.04
CA LEU A 422 -18.71 -23.53 39.78
C LEU A 422 -18.93 -24.85 39.03
N TYR A 423 -19.12 -24.79 37.71
CA TYR A 423 -19.22 -25.97 36.85
C TYR A 423 -17.96 -26.83 36.97
N GLN A 424 -16.77 -26.26 36.77
CA GLN A 424 -15.49 -26.97 36.88
C GLN A 424 -15.25 -27.54 38.27
N LYS A 425 -15.56 -26.79 39.34
CA LYS A 425 -15.49 -27.30 40.72
C LYS A 425 -16.45 -28.46 40.96
N GLY A 426 -17.67 -28.40 40.43
CA GLY A 426 -18.65 -29.48 40.52
C GLY A 426 -18.15 -30.75 39.83
N VAL A 427 -17.63 -30.63 38.61
CA VAL A 427 -17.02 -31.73 37.86
C VAL A 427 -15.84 -32.34 38.64
N GLN A 428 -14.93 -31.51 39.17
CA GLN A 428 -13.78 -31.97 39.95
C GLN A 428 -14.17 -32.65 41.28
N ALA A 429 -15.27 -32.22 41.90
CA ALA A 429 -15.81 -32.82 43.12
C ALA A 429 -16.56 -34.15 42.88
N GLY A 430 -16.63 -34.62 41.62
CA GLY A 430 -17.36 -35.84 41.25
C GLY A 430 -18.88 -35.68 41.23
N ASN A 431 -19.38 -34.44 41.27
CA ASN A 431 -20.82 -34.19 41.18
C ASN A 431 -21.29 -34.51 39.75
N LYS A 432 -22.30 -35.37 39.61
CA LYS A 432 -23.01 -35.54 38.33
C LYS A 432 -23.81 -34.27 38.06
N ILE A 433 -23.30 -33.42 37.19
CA ILE A 433 -24.05 -32.28 36.65
C ILE A 433 -24.93 -32.82 35.52
N ASN A 434 -26.20 -33.08 35.83
CA ASN A 434 -27.17 -33.44 34.80
C ASN A 434 -27.56 -32.17 34.05
N LEU A 435 -27.20 -32.11 32.76
CA LEU A 435 -27.72 -31.08 31.86
C LEU A 435 -29.21 -31.41 31.63
N ILE A 436 -30.08 -30.53 32.08
CA ILE A 436 -31.52 -30.64 31.86
C ILE A 436 -31.80 -29.91 30.55
N ASP A 437 -32.32 -30.62 29.55
CA ASP A 437 -32.87 -30.01 28.35
C ASP A 437 -34.24 -29.43 28.70
N PRO A 438 -34.42 -28.10 28.72
CA PRO A 438 -35.67 -27.48 29.16
C PRO A 438 -36.86 -27.79 28.24
N HIS A 439 -36.64 -28.40 27.07
CA HIS A 439 -37.68 -28.80 26.13
C HIS A 439 -37.96 -30.31 26.14
N MET A 440 -36.98 -31.13 26.53
CA MET A 440 -37.09 -32.60 26.51
C MET A 440 -37.23 -33.21 27.91
N ASP A 441 -36.64 -32.58 28.92
CA ASP A 441 -36.69 -33.04 30.30
C ASP A 441 -37.80 -32.28 31.05
N GLU A 442 -38.85 -32.99 31.45
CA GLU A 442 -39.95 -32.40 32.23
C GLU A 442 -39.40 -31.73 33.51
N PRO A 443 -39.64 -30.42 33.74
CA PRO A 443 -39.22 -29.77 34.96
C PRO A 443 -40.03 -30.34 36.14
N GLY A 444 -39.48 -31.32 36.85
CA GLY A 444 -39.96 -31.68 38.19
C GLY A 444 -40.25 -33.14 38.51
N LYS A 445 -39.82 -34.14 37.72
CA LYS A 445 -39.77 -35.52 38.26
C LYS A 445 -38.51 -35.69 39.12
N LYS A 446 -38.60 -35.25 40.39
CA LYS A 446 -37.68 -35.71 41.43
C LYS A 446 -37.76 -37.23 41.49
N GLU A 447 -36.69 -37.92 41.09
CA GLU A 447 -36.52 -39.34 41.40
C GLU A 447 -36.59 -39.50 42.92
N GLY A 448 -37.60 -40.26 43.37
CA GLY A 448 -37.84 -40.51 44.78
C GLY A 448 -36.66 -41.24 45.40
N VAL A 449 -35.98 -40.56 46.34
CA VAL A 449 -35.06 -41.21 47.27
C VAL A 449 -35.89 -42.17 48.12
N LYS A 450 -35.72 -43.48 47.88
CA LYS A 450 -36.31 -44.54 48.70
C LYS A 450 -35.72 -44.46 50.12
N ALA A 451 -36.62 -44.44 51.09
CA ALA A 451 -36.31 -44.56 52.51
C ALA A 451 -35.90 -46.00 52.84
N ASP A 452 -34.73 -46.18 53.44
CA ASP A 452 -34.38 -47.40 54.16
C ASP A 452 -34.65 -47.20 55.65
N GLY A 453 -35.71 -47.84 56.12
CA GLY A 453 -36.02 -47.98 57.53
C GLY A 453 -35.16 -49.07 58.18
N LYS A 454 -34.69 -48.79 59.39
CA LYS A 454 -34.44 -49.83 60.41
C LYS A 454 -34.99 -49.36 61.75
N THR A 455 -36.14 -49.93 62.09
CA THR A 455 -36.66 -50.04 63.45
C THR A 455 -35.69 -50.83 64.32
N LYS A 456 -35.45 -50.36 65.55
CA LYS A 456 -35.30 -51.26 66.70
C LYS A 456 -35.88 -50.63 67.95
N ASP A 457 -36.83 -51.39 68.46
CA ASP A 457 -37.66 -51.23 69.63
C ASP A 457 -36.90 -51.57 70.92
N THR A 458 -37.33 -50.94 72.01
CA THR A 458 -37.17 -51.21 73.46
C THR A 458 -37.00 -49.85 74.14
N GLY A 459 -37.81 -49.38 75.09
CA GLY A 459 -38.68 -50.06 76.03
C GLY A 459 -38.63 -49.24 77.33
N SER A 460 -39.81 -48.97 77.90
CA SER A 460 -40.10 -48.63 79.31
C SER A 460 -39.42 -47.44 80.00
N GLY A 461 -40.23 -46.60 80.66
CA GLY A 461 -39.81 -46.00 81.93
C GLY A 461 -40.38 -44.62 82.25
N ALA A 462 -41.55 -44.63 82.87
CA ALA A 462 -42.17 -43.62 83.74
C ALA A 462 -41.30 -42.47 84.28
N GLY A 463 -41.89 -41.28 84.43
CA GLY A 463 -41.37 -40.27 85.36
C GLY A 463 -41.95 -38.87 85.20
N SER A 464 -43.03 -38.60 85.92
CA SER A 464 -43.62 -37.29 86.25
C SER A 464 -42.61 -36.27 86.82
N ASN A 465 -42.75 -34.98 86.49
CA ASN A 465 -43.29 -33.98 87.43
C ASN A 465 -43.15 -32.53 86.91
N LYS A 466 -44.28 -31.82 87.06
CA LYS A 466 -44.51 -30.38 87.25
C LYS A 466 -44.13 -29.40 86.14
#